data_AF-A0A2D8I1P1-F1
#
_entry.id   AF-A0A2D8I1P1-F1
#
_cell.length_a   1.000
_cell.length_b   1.000
_cell.length_c   1.000
_cell.angle_alpha   90.00
_cell.angle_beta   90.00
_cell.angle_gamma   90.00
#
_symmetry.space_group_name_H-M   'P 1'
#
loop_
_entity.id
_entity.type
_entity.pdbx_description
1 polymer ?
#
loop_
_entity_poly.entity_id
_entity_poly.type
_entity_poly.pdbx_seq_one_letter_code
_entity_poly.pdbx_strand_id
1 'polypeptide(L)'
;MKKSKSFKSLFFQLLKPLSFWLLLLYIITEFLLYHNFNKLPNKFLNHTSGPVRLLGDYSKKEVVPKDYFALIGDSNVYGFGPWLYDNSWSMEQPAFATHHLLNVKLGSDIVAFGYPGYGNLGSSLTSVAEYRYLNESLLWSDFPIPKKILFVFYEGNDLINNLHEVKQRGLSLIDPLDEKFDLKINNLIKMEEQRLCSKYSILDQSPAWNLSSGIFQNYFRKLFENQKNEQHTNLQNNQFKQNDRPDKGSVHQSENTASINKSKIDLGYCEGPALLLTSHEIDQSLRILRHAITYLKNYFSKSDICVVYLPSSLSIYKFEDSSVRPAPLQLNSTNRNKAFPPEFAKERSLMIRKKVAEITSNLDLEFIDTTDYLNLKARSALLHGPRDPIHLNRKGYETFADAIFRDLNKQS
;
A
#
# COMPACT_ATOMS: atom_id res chain seq x y z
N MET A 1 46.44 -53.97 3.10
CA MET A 1 45.40 -53.35 3.97
C MET A 1 45.11 -51.93 3.48
N LYS A 2 43.99 -51.70 2.77
CA LYS A 2 43.56 -50.35 2.36
C LYS A 2 43.03 -49.63 3.59
N LYS A 3 43.71 -48.56 4.03
CA LYS A 3 43.22 -47.66 5.08
C LYS A 3 41.86 -47.11 4.65
N SER A 4 40.78 -47.48 5.34
CA SER A 4 39.50 -46.82 5.16
C SER A 4 39.71 -45.34 5.50
N LYS A 5 39.55 -44.44 4.52
CA LYS A 5 39.52 -43.01 4.82
C LYS A 5 38.33 -42.80 5.75
N SER A 6 38.61 -42.32 6.96
CA SER A 6 37.57 -41.94 7.93
C SER A 6 36.53 -41.06 7.25
N PHE A 7 35.24 -41.36 7.45
CA PHE A 7 34.11 -40.62 6.88
C PHE A 7 34.25 -39.10 7.04
N LYS A 8 34.85 -38.64 8.15
CA LYS A 8 35.19 -37.23 8.41
C LYS A 8 36.16 -36.65 7.35
N SER A 9 37.19 -37.40 6.94
CA SER A 9 38.16 -36.96 5.94
C SER A 9 37.55 -36.83 4.55
N LEU A 10 36.61 -37.72 4.19
CA LEU A 10 35.89 -37.64 2.92
C LEU A 10 34.88 -36.48 2.91
N PHE A 11 34.18 -36.26 4.03
CA PHE A 11 33.24 -35.16 4.21
C PHE A 11 33.92 -33.79 4.06
N PHE A 12 35.06 -33.55 4.73
CA PHE A 12 35.80 -32.29 4.59
C PHE A 12 36.45 -32.12 3.20
N GLN A 13 36.78 -33.21 2.50
CA GLN A 13 37.28 -33.16 1.11
C GLN A 13 36.20 -32.72 0.12
N LEU A 14 34.92 -33.04 0.38
CA LEU A 14 33.78 -32.64 -0.45
C LEU A 14 33.20 -31.27 -0.05
N LEU A 15 33.37 -30.84 1.20
CA LEU A 15 32.81 -29.59 1.70
C LEU A 15 33.42 -28.35 1.00
N LYS A 16 34.75 -28.34 0.78
CA LYS A 16 35.46 -27.23 0.11
C LYS A 16 35.01 -27.00 -1.35
N PRO A 17 34.99 -28.01 -2.23
CA PRO A 17 34.50 -27.80 -3.59
C PRO A 17 33.02 -27.43 -3.58
N LEU A 18 32.20 -28.03 -2.70
CA LEU A 18 30.79 -27.66 -2.58
C LEU A 18 30.60 -26.19 -2.18
N SER A 19 31.33 -25.70 -1.17
CA SER A 19 31.24 -24.30 -0.75
C SER A 19 31.70 -23.34 -1.85
N PHE A 20 32.74 -23.70 -2.59
CA PHE A 20 33.20 -22.92 -3.75
C PHE A 20 32.11 -22.84 -4.83
N TRP A 21 31.50 -23.97 -5.21
CA TRP A 21 30.44 -23.98 -6.22
C TRP A 21 29.17 -23.24 -5.76
N LEU A 22 28.80 -23.31 -4.48
CA LEU A 22 27.68 -22.55 -3.92
C LEU A 22 27.94 -21.05 -3.96
N LEU A 23 29.15 -20.61 -3.60
CA LEU A 23 29.53 -19.19 -3.69
C LEU A 23 29.54 -18.71 -5.14
N LEU A 24 30.09 -19.50 -6.06
CA LEU A 24 30.10 -19.17 -7.48
C LEU A 24 28.67 -19.07 -8.04
N LEU A 25 27.80 -20.02 -7.69
CA LEU A 25 26.40 -20.00 -8.09
C LEU A 25 25.67 -18.76 -7.53
N TYR A 26 25.94 -18.38 -6.28
CA TYR A 26 25.40 -17.17 -5.68
C TYR A 26 25.84 -15.92 -6.47
N ILE A 27 27.13 -15.79 -6.78
CA ILE A 27 27.67 -14.65 -7.56
C ILE A 27 27.05 -14.60 -8.95
N ILE A 28 26.94 -15.74 -9.64
CA ILE A 28 26.30 -15.83 -10.96
C ILE A 28 24.83 -15.41 -10.86
N THR A 29 24.11 -15.90 -9.84
CA THR A 29 22.69 -15.56 -9.63
C THR A 29 22.53 -14.08 -9.37
N GLU A 30 23.34 -13.50 -8.49
CA GLU A 30 23.36 -12.08 -8.19
C GLU A 30 23.60 -11.24 -9.45
N PHE A 31 24.58 -11.62 -10.28
CA PHE A 31 24.87 -10.94 -11.54
C PHE A 31 23.71 -11.02 -12.55
N LEU A 32 23.05 -12.18 -12.65
CA LEU A 32 21.89 -12.36 -13.53
C LEU A 32 20.71 -11.52 -13.07
N LEU A 33 20.44 -11.51 -11.77
CA LEU A 33 19.37 -10.70 -11.18
C LEU A 33 19.69 -9.21 -11.28
N TYR A 34 20.94 -8.80 -11.12
CA TYR A 34 21.34 -7.40 -11.26
C TYR A 34 20.81 -6.75 -12.55
N HIS A 35 20.81 -7.51 -13.66
CA HIS A 35 20.37 -7.04 -14.97
C HIS A 35 18.91 -7.38 -15.32
N ASN A 36 18.30 -8.36 -14.64
CA ASN A 36 17.01 -8.93 -15.06
C ASN A 36 16.01 -9.12 -13.92
N PHE A 37 16.23 -8.52 -12.75
CA PHE A 37 15.36 -8.71 -11.60
C PHE A 37 13.91 -8.33 -11.90
N ASN A 38 13.72 -7.21 -12.58
CA ASN A 38 12.41 -6.72 -13.04
C ASN A 38 11.77 -7.54 -14.15
N LYS A 39 12.47 -8.54 -14.70
CA LYS A 39 11.93 -9.47 -15.72
C LYS A 39 11.50 -10.80 -15.11
N LEU A 40 11.68 -10.97 -13.80
CA LEU A 40 11.20 -12.16 -13.13
C LEU A 40 9.66 -12.22 -13.18
N PRO A 41 9.10 -13.43 -13.29
CA PRO A 41 7.68 -13.64 -13.08
C PRO A 41 7.16 -13.06 -11.77
N ASN A 42 5.91 -12.59 -11.78
CA ASN A 42 5.24 -12.03 -10.60
C ASN A 42 5.26 -13.00 -9.41
N LYS A 43 5.12 -14.31 -9.69
CA LYS A 43 5.25 -15.38 -8.68
C LYS A 43 6.51 -15.25 -7.83
N PHE A 44 7.65 -14.89 -8.41
CA PHE A 44 8.91 -14.73 -7.67
C PHE A 44 9.02 -13.36 -7.01
N LEU A 45 8.61 -12.31 -7.72
CA LEU A 45 8.67 -10.94 -7.22
C LEU A 45 7.83 -10.72 -5.95
N ASN A 46 6.71 -11.46 -5.81
CA ASN A 46 5.88 -11.44 -4.60
C ASN A 46 6.58 -11.96 -3.33
N HIS A 47 7.74 -12.59 -3.46
CA HIS A 47 8.56 -13.01 -2.32
C HIS A 47 9.57 -11.95 -1.87
N THR A 48 9.70 -10.86 -2.63
CA THR A 48 10.69 -9.82 -2.34
C THR A 48 10.14 -8.82 -1.33
N SER A 49 11.02 -8.22 -0.53
CA SER A 49 10.63 -7.29 0.54
C SER A 49 11.64 -6.16 0.70
N GLY A 50 11.23 -5.09 1.38
CA GLY A 50 12.07 -3.91 1.60
C GLY A 50 12.46 -3.20 0.30
N PRO A 51 13.60 -2.47 0.30
CA PRO A 51 13.98 -1.60 -0.81
C PRO A 51 14.19 -2.35 -2.13
N VAL A 52 14.77 -3.55 -2.11
CA VAL A 52 15.01 -4.34 -3.34
C VAL A 52 13.71 -4.66 -4.08
N ARG A 53 12.56 -4.78 -3.41
CA ARG A 53 11.27 -4.97 -4.08
C ARG A 53 11.00 -3.90 -5.15
N LEU A 54 11.44 -2.66 -4.93
CA LEU A 54 11.27 -1.56 -5.88
C LEU A 54 12.04 -1.82 -7.20
N LEU A 55 13.19 -2.47 -7.12
CA LEU A 55 13.97 -2.89 -8.30
C LEU A 55 13.28 -4.04 -9.05
N GLY A 56 12.41 -4.79 -8.37
CA GLY A 56 11.61 -5.87 -8.92
C GLY A 56 10.34 -5.40 -9.63
N ASP A 57 9.91 -4.15 -9.44
CA ASP A 57 8.75 -3.59 -10.15
C ASP A 57 8.98 -3.72 -11.67
N TYR A 58 8.02 -4.29 -12.38
CA TYR A 58 8.10 -4.53 -13.81
C TYR A 58 7.35 -3.48 -14.64
N SER A 59 6.87 -2.41 -13.99
CA SER A 59 6.38 -1.19 -14.64
C SER A 59 7.52 -0.29 -15.11
N LYS A 60 8.66 -0.86 -15.48
CA LYS A 60 9.88 -0.14 -15.89
C LYS A 60 10.74 -0.99 -16.81
N LYS A 61 11.45 -0.32 -17.72
CA LYS A 61 12.24 -0.97 -18.78
C LYS A 61 13.46 -1.71 -18.24
N GLU A 62 14.16 -1.10 -17.29
CA GLU A 62 15.38 -1.63 -16.68
C GLU A 62 15.18 -1.89 -15.17
N VAL A 63 16.14 -2.56 -14.54
CA VAL A 63 16.11 -2.82 -13.08
C VAL A 63 16.15 -1.50 -12.31
N VAL A 64 17.06 -0.60 -12.69
CA VAL A 64 17.09 0.79 -12.24
C VAL A 64 16.26 1.63 -13.22
N PRO A 65 15.23 2.35 -12.75
CA PRO A 65 14.35 3.12 -13.63
C PRO A 65 15.03 4.39 -14.16
N LYS A 66 14.49 4.98 -15.24
CA LYS A 66 14.93 6.28 -15.78
C LYS A 66 13.76 7.25 -15.91
N ASP A 67 13.97 8.52 -15.53
CA ASP A 67 12.98 9.61 -15.62
C ASP A 67 11.57 9.23 -15.14
N TYR A 68 11.52 8.47 -14.04
CA TYR A 68 10.33 7.70 -13.67
C TYR A 68 9.34 8.46 -12.80
N PHE A 69 8.12 7.91 -12.72
CA PHE A 69 7.09 8.37 -11.82
C PHE A 69 7.08 7.49 -10.56
N ALA A 70 7.18 8.09 -9.38
CA ALA A 70 6.90 7.38 -8.14
C ALA A 70 5.40 7.44 -7.85
N LEU A 71 4.78 6.30 -7.55
CA LEU A 71 3.43 6.25 -6.99
C LEU A 71 3.57 5.90 -5.51
N ILE A 72 3.25 6.82 -4.60
CA ILE A 72 3.41 6.64 -3.15
C ILE A 72 2.03 6.51 -2.51
N GLY A 73 1.84 5.51 -1.65
CA GLY A 73 0.61 5.37 -0.86
C GLY A 73 0.50 4.03 -0.14
N ASP A 74 -0.74 3.67 0.17
CA ASP A 74 -1.11 2.51 0.99
C ASP A 74 -1.20 1.19 0.17
N SER A 75 -2.07 0.27 0.62
CA SER A 75 -2.37 -0.99 -0.07
C SER A 75 -2.99 -0.78 -1.46
N ASN A 76 -3.69 0.31 -1.72
CA ASN A 76 -4.24 0.58 -3.05
C ASN A 76 -3.14 0.84 -4.06
N VAL A 77 -2.07 1.54 -3.67
CA VAL A 77 -0.88 1.75 -4.50
C VAL A 77 -0.09 0.46 -4.71
N TYR A 78 0.02 -0.36 -3.66
CA TYR A 78 0.63 -1.69 -3.76
C TYR A 78 -0.10 -2.57 -4.79
N GLY A 79 -1.42 -2.38 -4.94
CA GLY A 79 -2.26 -3.17 -5.85
C GLY A 79 -3.04 -4.28 -5.15
N PHE A 80 -3.23 -4.20 -3.82
CA PHE A 80 -4.06 -5.18 -3.12
C PHE A 80 -5.48 -5.20 -3.66
N GLY A 81 -6.09 -6.38 -3.57
CA GLY A 81 -7.43 -6.61 -4.05
C GLY A 81 -7.52 -7.84 -4.93
N PRO A 82 -8.73 -8.13 -5.44
CA PRO A 82 -9.03 -9.36 -6.16
C PRO A 82 -8.10 -9.60 -7.34
N TRP A 83 -7.73 -8.52 -8.05
CA TRP A 83 -6.93 -8.63 -9.26
C TRP A 83 -5.50 -9.09 -9.00
N LEU A 84 -4.84 -8.57 -7.95
CA LEU A 84 -3.54 -9.11 -7.53
C LEU A 84 -3.68 -10.55 -7.11
N TYR A 85 -4.72 -10.89 -6.34
CA TYR A 85 -4.83 -12.24 -5.83
C TYR A 85 -4.97 -13.28 -6.94
N ASP A 86 -5.74 -12.96 -7.97
CA ASP A 86 -5.90 -13.81 -9.16
C ASP A 86 -4.59 -13.96 -9.96
N ASN A 87 -3.64 -13.03 -9.79
CA ASN A 87 -2.36 -12.98 -10.48
C ASN A 87 -1.13 -13.28 -9.59
N SER A 88 -1.34 -13.53 -8.29
CA SER A 88 -0.27 -13.68 -7.29
C SER A 88 0.67 -14.85 -7.56
N TRP A 89 0.21 -15.85 -8.31
CA TRP A 89 0.96 -17.03 -8.72
C TRP A 89 1.36 -17.05 -10.19
N SER A 90 1.20 -15.93 -10.90
CA SER A 90 1.47 -15.86 -12.33
C SER A 90 2.94 -16.07 -12.66
N MET A 91 3.20 -16.93 -13.65
CA MET A 91 4.52 -17.10 -14.26
C MET A 91 4.82 -15.98 -15.29
N GLU A 92 3.90 -15.04 -15.48
CA GLU A 92 4.04 -13.86 -16.33
C GLU A 92 4.14 -12.58 -15.46
N GLN A 93 4.00 -11.42 -16.11
CA GLN A 93 4.00 -10.09 -15.52
C GLN A 93 2.68 -9.35 -15.80
N PRO A 94 1.55 -9.84 -15.24
CA PRO A 94 0.23 -9.30 -15.54
C PRO A 94 0.01 -7.94 -14.88
N ALA A 95 -0.62 -7.01 -15.58
CA ALA A 95 -1.10 -5.80 -14.92
C ALA A 95 -2.15 -6.17 -13.84
N PHE A 96 -1.99 -5.64 -12.63
CA PHE A 96 -2.98 -5.80 -11.55
C PHE A 96 -3.21 -4.54 -10.71
N ALA A 97 -2.48 -3.46 -10.98
CA ALA A 97 -2.40 -2.28 -10.14
C ALA A 97 -2.25 -1.01 -10.97
N THR A 98 -2.49 0.15 -10.34
CA THR A 98 -2.44 1.47 -10.99
C THR A 98 -1.10 1.75 -11.68
N HIS A 99 0.03 1.39 -11.06
CA HIS A 99 1.36 1.64 -11.62
C HIS A 99 1.59 0.88 -12.94
N HIS A 100 1.19 -0.40 -13.03
CA HIS A 100 1.23 -1.16 -14.28
C HIS A 100 0.39 -0.51 -15.38
N LEU A 101 -0.81 -0.05 -15.03
CA LEU A 101 -1.74 0.54 -15.99
C LEU A 101 -1.30 1.93 -16.48
N LEU A 102 -0.77 2.75 -15.57
CA LEU A 102 -0.22 4.06 -15.93
C LEU A 102 1.05 3.91 -16.76
N ASN A 103 1.89 2.91 -16.51
CA ASN A 103 3.09 2.65 -17.32
C ASN A 103 2.70 2.40 -18.78
N VAL A 104 1.70 1.55 -19.03
CA VAL A 104 1.20 1.28 -20.38
C VAL A 104 0.64 2.55 -21.05
N LYS A 105 -0.04 3.42 -20.30
CA LYS A 105 -0.68 4.63 -20.85
C LYS A 105 0.30 5.77 -21.10
N LEU A 106 1.27 5.96 -20.21
CA LEU A 106 2.24 7.05 -20.26
C LEU A 106 3.50 6.68 -21.06
N GLY A 107 3.83 5.40 -21.19
CA GLY A 107 5.08 4.94 -21.79
C GLY A 107 6.34 5.24 -20.95
N SER A 108 6.14 5.67 -19.70
CA SER A 108 7.19 6.03 -18.73
C SER A 108 7.35 4.95 -17.67
N ASP A 109 8.58 4.82 -17.15
CA ASP A 109 8.84 3.97 -15.98
C ASP A 109 8.02 4.47 -14.79
N ILE A 110 7.44 3.54 -14.03
CA ILE A 110 6.71 3.81 -12.80
C ILE A 110 7.21 2.86 -11.72
N VAL A 111 7.43 3.38 -10.52
CA VAL A 111 7.81 2.58 -9.35
C VAL A 111 6.79 2.79 -8.25
N ALA A 112 6.20 1.71 -7.76
CA ALA A 112 5.20 1.74 -6.69
C ALA A 112 5.82 1.63 -5.30
N PHE A 113 5.77 2.74 -4.57
CA PHE A 113 6.03 2.83 -3.14
C PHE A 113 4.71 2.62 -2.37
N GLY A 114 4.14 1.42 -2.52
CA GLY A 114 2.90 1.02 -1.86
C GLY A 114 3.16 0.24 -0.57
N TYR A 115 2.50 0.64 0.52
CA TYR A 115 2.70 0.05 1.86
C TYR A 115 1.35 -0.33 2.51
N PRO A 116 0.94 -1.60 2.44
CA PRO A 116 -0.29 -2.04 3.07
C PRO A 116 -0.33 -1.78 4.57
N GLY A 117 -1.44 -1.19 5.04
CA GLY A 117 -1.67 -0.86 6.45
C GLY A 117 -1.01 0.44 6.93
N TYR A 118 -0.44 1.23 6.02
CA TYR A 118 0.18 2.50 6.34
C TYR A 118 -0.80 3.65 6.06
N GLY A 119 -0.64 4.74 6.80
CA GLY A 119 -1.21 6.03 6.47
C GLY A 119 -0.25 6.84 5.60
N ASN A 120 -0.57 8.12 5.45
CA ASN A 120 0.23 9.07 4.68
C ASN A 120 1.61 9.27 5.30
N LEU A 121 1.69 9.37 6.64
CA LEU A 121 2.95 9.58 7.34
C LEU A 121 3.90 8.38 7.18
N GLY A 122 3.42 7.18 7.49
CA GLY A 122 4.19 5.96 7.30
C GLY A 122 4.66 5.79 5.86
N SER A 123 3.75 5.96 4.89
CA SER A 123 4.08 5.79 3.47
C SER A 123 5.15 6.78 3.01
N SER A 124 5.05 8.04 3.42
CA SER A 124 6.07 9.07 3.12
C SER A 124 7.43 8.72 3.72
N LEU A 125 7.48 8.38 5.01
CA LEU A 125 8.71 8.06 5.72
C LEU A 125 9.41 6.82 5.15
N THR A 126 8.65 5.76 4.87
CA THR A 126 9.21 4.52 4.31
C THR A 126 9.65 4.71 2.86
N SER A 127 8.92 5.50 2.06
CA SER A 127 9.36 5.82 0.69
C SER A 127 10.72 6.49 0.66
N VAL A 128 10.93 7.50 1.52
CA VAL A 128 12.21 8.19 1.64
C VAL A 128 13.30 7.24 2.13
N ALA A 129 13.02 6.43 3.14
CA ALA A 129 14.00 5.49 3.67
C ALA A 129 14.43 4.42 2.64
N GLU A 130 13.49 3.85 1.88
CA GLU A 130 13.80 2.87 0.83
C GLU A 130 14.54 3.52 -0.35
N TYR A 131 14.12 4.72 -0.78
CA TYR A 131 14.84 5.48 -1.79
C TYR A 131 16.28 5.77 -1.36
N ARG A 132 16.48 6.33 -0.15
CA ARG A 132 17.79 6.69 0.38
C ARG A 132 18.69 5.46 0.42
N TYR A 133 18.16 4.34 0.90
CA TYR A 133 18.91 3.10 0.97
C TYR A 133 19.38 2.60 -0.39
N LEU A 134 18.54 2.66 -1.44
CA LEU A 134 18.95 2.29 -2.78
C LEU A 134 19.95 3.29 -3.36
N ASN A 135 19.70 4.59 -3.20
CA ASN A 135 20.58 5.63 -3.72
C ASN A 135 21.98 5.63 -3.06
N GLU A 136 22.08 5.20 -1.80
CA GLU A 136 23.34 5.07 -1.06
C GLU A 136 23.94 3.64 -1.13
N SER A 137 23.30 2.71 -1.86
CA SER A 137 23.75 1.32 -1.99
C SER A 137 25.03 1.21 -2.83
N LEU A 138 25.89 0.23 -2.51
CA LEU A 138 27.07 -0.08 -3.33
C LEU A 138 26.70 -0.74 -4.68
N LEU A 139 25.58 -1.45 -4.74
CA LEU A 139 25.09 -2.11 -5.95
C LEU A 139 24.21 -1.17 -6.78
N TRP A 140 23.49 -0.26 -6.13
CA TRP A 140 22.42 0.53 -6.76
C TRP A 140 22.60 2.04 -6.64
N SER A 141 23.84 2.52 -6.42
CA SER A 141 24.18 3.93 -6.13
C SER A 141 23.63 4.96 -7.13
N ASP A 142 23.19 4.52 -8.30
CA ASP A 142 22.62 5.35 -9.36
C ASP A 142 21.09 5.32 -9.40
N PHE A 143 20.42 4.82 -8.35
CA PHE A 143 18.96 4.85 -8.28
C PHE A 143 18.49 6.32 -8.25
N PRO A 144 17.79 6.80 -9.31
CA PRO A 144 17.59 8.24 -9.49
C PRO A 144 16.45 8.77 -8.60
N ILE A 145 16.46 10.07 -8.35
CA ILE A 145 15.29 10.78 -7.81
C ILE A 145 14.14 10.66 -8.83
N PRO A 146 12.88 10.44 -8.38
CA PRO A 146 11.74 10.41 -9.30
C PRO A 146 11.55 11.75 -10.00
N LYS A 147 11.18 11.73 -11.29
CA LYS A 147 10.82 12.94 -12.02
C LYS A 147 9.53 13.56 -11.45
N LYS A 148 8.51 12.71 -11.26
CA LYS A 148 7.20 13.10 -10.73
C LYS A 148 6.76 12.12 -9.65
N ILE A 149 6.16 12.62 -8.58
CA ILE A 149 5.59 11.84 -7.49
C ILE A 149 4.08 12.01 -7.53
N LEU A 150 3.37 10.91 -7.71
CA LEU A 150 1.93 10.81 -7.54
C LEU A 150 1.68 10.29 -6.11
N PHE A 151 1.37 11.20 -5.19
CA PHE A 151 1.08 10.88 -3.80
C PHE A 151 -0.40 10.57 -3.62
N VAL A 152 -0.75 9.30 -3.47
CA VAL A 152 -2.14 8.86 -3.34
C VAL A 152 -2.61 9.03 -1.90
N PHE A 153 -3.63 9.86 -1.73
CA PHE A 153 -4.43 9.92 -0.50
C PHE A 153 -5.69 9.07 -0.70
N TYR A 154 -5.83 8.02 0.08
CA TYR A 154 -7.00 7.15 0.08
C TYR A 154 -7.97 7.52 1.21
N GLU A 155 -9.17 7.94 0.82
CA GLU A 155 -10.20 8.41 1.73
C GLU A 155 -10.68 7.36 2.76
N GLY A 156 -10.61 6.07 2.39
CA GLY A 156 -11.20 4.98 3.18
C GLY A 156 -10.56 4.79 4.55
N ASN A 157 -9.21 4.78 4.61
CA ASN A 157 -8.50 4.49 5.86
C ASN A 157 -7.25 5.32 6.14
N ASP A 158 -6.75 6.16 5.22
CA ASP A 158 -5.52 6.93 5.47
C ASP A 158 -5.65 7.82 6.71
N LEU A 159 -6.81 8.47 6.89
CA LEU A 159 -7.02 9.31 8.05
C LEU A 159 -7.00 8.53 9.36
N ILE A 160 -7.53 7.31 9.35
CA ILE A 160 -7.55 6.40 10.50
C ILE A 160 -6.12 5.89 10.76
N ASN A 161 -5.41 5.48 9.72
CA ASN A 161 -4.05 4.98 9.80
C ASN A 161 -3.08 6.04 10.32
N ASN A 162 -3.19 7.29 9.87
CA ASN A 162 -2.40 8.41 10.40
C ASN A 162 -2.54 8.52 11.93
N LEU A 163 -3.76 8.44 12.46
CA LEU A 163 -4.01 8.51 13.90
C LEU A 163 -3.43 7.29 14.63
N HIS A 164 -3.56 6.09 14.07
CA HIS A 164 -2.95 4.89 14.64
C HIS A 164 -1.43 4.99 14.67
N GLU A 165 -0.82 5.45 13.58
CA GLU A 165 0.62 5.55 13.44
C GLU A 165 1.24 6.52 14.44
N VAL A 166 0.68 7.71 14.58
CA VAL A 166 1.20 8.70 15.54
C VAL A 166 0.97 8.24 16.97
N LYS A 167 -0.17 7.58 17.25
CA LYS A 167 -0.46 7.03 18.57
C LYS A 167 0.51 5.92 18.96
N GLN A 168 0.81 4.99 18.05
CA GLN A 168 1.80 3.94 18.27
C GLN A 168 3.19 4.50 18.56
N ARG A 169 3.46 5.73 18.11
CA ARG A 169 4.71 6.47 18.32
C ARG A 169 4.64 7.47 19.50
N GLY A 170 3.60 7.36 20.33
CA GLY A 170 3.48 8.10 21.59
C GLY A 170 2.81 9.48 21.50
N LEU A 171 2.24 9.86 20.35
CA LEU A 171 1.42 11.07 20.28
C LEU A 171 0.00 10.84 20.78
N SER A 172 -0.51 11.83 21.50
CA SER A 172 -1.86 11.82 22.04
C SER A 172 -2.88 12.28 21.00
N LEU A 173 -4.05 11.64 20.99
CA LEU A 173 -5.17 11.97 20.09
C LEU A 173 -6.15 12.99 20.68
N ILE A 174 -5.81 13.55 21.84
CA ILE A 174 -6.55 14.64 22.51
C ILE A 174 -5.72 15.91 22.61
N ASP A 175 -4.52 15.92 22.02
CA ASP A 175 -3.66 17.09 22.03
C ASP A 175 -4.31 18.23 21.24
N PRO A 176 -4.27 19.47 21.75
CA PRO A 176 -4.76 20.62 21.00
C PRO A 176 -3.93 20.80 19.72
N LEU A 177 -4.59 21.22 18.64
CA LEU A 177 -3.95 21.45 17.34
C LEU A 177 -3.28 22.83 17.31
N ASP A 178 -2.23 22.99 18.12
CA ASP A 178 -1.42 24.20 18.25
C ASP A 178 0.00 24.01 17.70
N GLU A 179 0.86 25.04 17.82
CA GLU A 179 2.25 24.97 17.38
C GLU A 179 3.07 23.87 18.08
N LYS A 180 2.71 23.51 19.32
CA LYS A 180 3.40 22.42 20.05
C LYS A 180 3.09 21.08 19.41
N PHE A 181 1.86 20.88 18.92
CA PHE A 181 1.51 19.68 18.17
C PHE A 181 2.36 19.54 16.89
N ASP A 182 2.57 20.63 16.16
CA ASP A 182 3.43 20.64 14.96
C ASP A 182 4.88 20.31 15.29
N LEU A 183 5.41 20.87 16.39
CA LEU A 183 6.77 20.54 16.86
C LEU A 183 6.89 19.07 17.23
N LYS A 184 5.87 18.48 17.88
CA LYS A 184 5.84 17.06 18.21
C LYS A 184 5.86 16.17 16.96
N ILE A 185 5.05 16.48 15.94
CA ILE A 185 5.04 15.73 14.67
C ILE A 185 6.40 15.83 13.97
N ASN A 186 6.97 17.04 13.88
CA ASN A 186 8.27 17.24 13.23
C ASN A 186 9.39 16.46 13.93
N ASN A 187 9.38 16.42 15.26
CA ASN A 187 10.33 15.62 16.02
C ASN A 187 10.13 14.12 15.79
N LEU A 188 8.87 13.66 15.75
CA LEU A 188 8.54 12.28 15.43
C LEU A 188 9.04 11.89 14.03
N ILE A 189 8.82 12.73 13.01
CA ILE A 189 9.32 12.52 11.64
C ILE A 189 10.84 12.33 11.65
N LYS A 190 11.58 13.23 12.30
CA LYS A 190 13.05 13.15 12.38
C LYS A 190 13.52 11.85 13.05
N MET A 191 12.89 11.47 14.16
CA MET A 191 13.24 10.24 14.89
C MET A 191 12.94 8.99 14.05
N GLU A 192 11.77 8.94 13.42
CA GLU A 192 11.34 7.80 12.62
C GLU A 192 12.14 7.66 11.34
N GLU A 193 12.51 8.77 10.70
CA GLU A 193 13.42 8.77 9.55
C GLU A 193 14.75 8.08 9.90
N GLN A 194 15.38 8.48 11.01
CA GLN A 194 16.63 7.87 11.48
C GLN A 194 16.46 6.37 11.77
N ARG A 195 15.35 6.01 12.42
CA ARG A 195 15.03 4.60 12.74
C ARG A 195 14.83 3.76 11.48
N LEU A 196 14.14 4.28 10.47
CA LEU A 196 13.88 3.55 9.24
C LEU A 196 15.12 3.44 8.36
N CYS A 197 15.95 4.47 8.27
CA CYS A 197 17.19 4.43 7.48
C CYS A 197 18.22 3.44 8.06
N SER A 198 18.20 3.21 9.38
CA SER A 198 19.06 2.23 10.05
C SER A 198 18.50 0.80 10.07
N LYS A 199 17.28 0.59 9.55
CA LYS A 199 16.61 -0.72 9.58
C LYS A 199 17.23 -1.73 8.61
N TYR A 200 17.76 -1.27 7.49
CA TYR A 200 18.20 -2.14 6.40
C TYR A 200 19.68 -2.51 6.56
N SER A 201 19.98 -3.79 6.36
CA SER A 201 21.34 -4.35 6.39
C SER A 201 21.99 -4.28 5.01
N ILE A 202 23.30 -4.53 4.90
CA ILE A 202 23.97 -4.59 3.59
C ILE A 202 23.47 -5.75 2.71
N LEU A 203 22.95 -6.82 3.31
CA LEU A 203 22.41 -7.97 2.58
C LEU A 203 21.08 -7.63 1.89
N ASP A 204 20.36 -6.62 2.39
CA ASP A 204 19.11 -6.17 1.77
C ASP A 204 19.35 -5.46 0.42
N GLN A 205 20.60 -5.25 0.00
CA GLN A 205 20.96 -4.79 -1.34
C GLN A 205 20.96 -5.93 -2.36
N SER A 206 21.10 -7.19 -1.92
CA SER A 206 21.24 -8.33 -2.82
C SER A 206 19.88 -8.89 -3.25
N PRO A 207 19.53 -8.89 -4.55
CA PRO A 207 18.33 -9.54 -5.04
C PRO A 207 18.35 -11.06 -4.82
N ALA A 208 19.51 -11.72 -4.93
CA ALA A 208 19.60 -13.15 -4.71
C ALA A 208 19.27 -13.52 -3.25
N TRP A 209 19.84 -12.78 -2.29
CA TRP A 209 19.52 -12.94 -0.88
C TRP A 209 18.06 -12.63 -0.58
N ASN A 210 17.54 -11.50 -1.05
CA ASN A 210 16.17 -11.08 -0.76
C ASN A 210 15.14 -12.08 -1.32
N LEU A 211 15.33 -12.52 -2.57
CA LEU A 211 14.46 -13.51 -3.19
C LEU A 211 14.54 -14.87 -2.50
N SER A 212 15.76 -15.37 -2.24
CA SER A 212 15.95 -16.69 -1.62
C SER A 212 15.43 -16.73 -0.19
N SER A 213 15.69 -15.68 0.61
CA SER A 213 15.19 -15.56 1.98
C SER A 213 13.67 -15.44 2.02
N GLY A 214 13.05 -14.67 1.12
CA GLY A 214 11.59 -14.54 1.04
C GLY A 214 10.88 -15.80 0.58
N ILE A 215 11.45 -16.53 -0.39
CA ILE A 215 10.97 -17.86 -0.79
C ILE A 215 11.09 -18.81 0.40
N PHE A 216 12.27 -18.89 1.01
CA PHE A 216 12.51 -19.76 2.15
C PHE A 216 11.53 -19.47 3.28
N GLN A 217 11.37 -18.22 3.69
CA GLN A 217 10.42 -17.83 4.73
C GLN A 217 8.98 -18.26 4.38
N ASN A 218 8.49 -17.98 3.17
CA ASN A 218 7.13 -18.33 2.79
C ASN A 218 6.87 -19.85 2.75
N TYR A 219 7.80 -20.64 2.22
CA TYR A 219 7.63 -22.10 2.14
C TYR A 219 7.98 -22.82 3.44
N PHE A 220 9.03 -22.40 4.15
CA PHE A 220 9.39 -22.93 5.45
C PHE A 220 8.26 -22.69 6.46
N ARG A 221 7.68 -21.49 6.47
CA ARG A 221 6.49 -21.18 7.26
C ARG A 221 5.35 -22.13 6.95
N LYS A 222 5.06 -22.38 5.67
CA LYS A 222 4.00 -23.31 5.25
C LYS A 222 4.27 -24.76 5.68
N LEU A 223 5.53 -25.20 5.69
CA LEU A 223 5.89 -26.56 6.06
C LEU A 223 5.91 -26.79 7.58
N PHE A 224 6.31 -25.78 8.37
CA PHE A 224 6.57 -25.96 9.81
C PHE A 224 5.59 -25.20 10.73
N GLU A 225 4.93 -24.13 10.28
CA GLU A 225 3.90 -23.43 11.09
C GLU A 225 2.48 -23.96 10.88
N ASN A 226 2.28 -24.91 9.95
CA ASN A 226 1.01 -25.59 9.74
C ASN A 226 0.55 -26.46 10.94
N GLN A 227 1.28 -26.49 12.06
CA GLN A 227 0.81 -27.08 13.32
C GLN A 227 0.36 -26.06 14.39
N LYS A 228 0.68 -24.76 14.25
CA LYS A 228 0.26 -23.72 15.22
C LYS A 228 -0.79 -22.75 14.68
N ASN A 229 -0.87 -22.58 13.36
CA ASN A 229 -1.75 -21.57 12.77
C ASN A 229 -3.21 -21.98 12.58
N GLU A 230 -3.60 -23.25 12.84
CA GLU A 230 -5.02 -23.58 13.01
C GLU A 230 -5.64 -22.91 14.25
N GLN A 231 -4.85 -22.39 15.20
CA GLN A 231 -5.37 -21.60 16.32
C GLN A 231 -5.35 -20.08 16.06
N HIS A 232 -4.46 -19.59 15.19
CA HIS A 232 -4.36 -18.15 14.88
C HIS A 232 -5.19 -17.71 13.66
N THR A 233 -5.41 -18.56 12.65
CA THR A 233 -6.50 -18.34 11.69
C THR A 233 -7.85 -18.44 12.39
N ASN A 234 -7.94 -19.21 13.48
CA ASN A 234 -9.09 -19.24 14.36
C ASN A 234 -9.17 -18.04 15.33
N LEU A 235 -8.16 -17.18 15.49
CA LEU A 235 -8.32 -15.94 16.28
C LEU A 235 -8.80 -14.77 15.40
N GLN A 236 -8.47 -14.76 14.10
CA GLN A 236 -9.15 -13.89 13.13
C GLN A 236 -10.50 -14.44 12.67
N ASN A 237 -10.67 -15.77 12.54
CA ASN A 237 -11.97 -16.39 12.22
C ASN A 237 -12.88 -16.64 13.44
N ASN A 238 -12.40 -16.70 14.69
CA ASN A 238 -13.28 -16.74 15.87
C ASN A 238 -13.54 -15.36 16.49
N GLN A 239 -12.82 -14.29 16.12
CA GLN A 239 -13.27 -12.92 16.45
C GLN A 239 -14.37 -12.41 15.51
N PHE A 240 -14.55 -13.05 14.36
CA PHE A 240 -15.73 -12.89 13.50
C PHE A 240 -16.34 -14.26 13.16
N LYS A 241 -16.55 -15.08 14.20
CA LYS A 241 -17.63 -16.06 14.10
C LYS A 241 -18.91 -15.26 13.95
N GLN A 242 -19.63 -15.59 12.89
CA GLN A 242 -20.96 -15.15 12.48
C GLN A 242 -22.02 -15.44 13.56
N ASN A 243 -21.80 -14.94 14.78
CA ASN A 243 -22.69 -15.03 15.93
C ASN A 243 -23.34 -13.66 16.15
N ASP A 244 -24.01 -13.19 15.10
CA ASP A 244 -25.25 -12.43 15.22
C ASP A 244 -26.11 -12.90 14.06
N ARG A 245 -26.74 -14.06 14.25
CA ARG A 245 -27.99 -14.32 13.51
C ARG A 245 -28.91 -13.17 13.92
N PRO A 246 -29.41 -12.37 12.96
CA PRO A 246 -30.28 -11.28 13.30
C PRO A 246 -31.51 -11.84 14.01
N ASP A 247 -31.79 -11.24 15.16
CA ASP A 247 -33.00 -11.47 15.92
C ASP A 247 -34.18 -11.36 14.96
N LYS A 248 -34.99 -12.42 14.86
CA LYS A 248 -36.18 -12.46 14.01
C LYS A 248 -37.21 -11.51 14.62
N GLY A 249 -37.08 -10.21 14.38
CA GLY A 249 -37.99 -9.24 14.97
C GLY A 249 -37.83 -7.77 14.56
N SER A 250 -36.71 -7.35 13.95
CA SER A 250 -36.57 -5.98 13.45
C SER A 250 -36.62 -5.95 11.92
N VAL A 251 -37.33 -4.97 11.35
CA VAL A 251 -37.30 -4.69 9.93
C VAL A 251 -35.85 -4.29 9.58
N HIS A 252 -35.05 -5.24 9.13
CA HIS A 252 -33.66 -4.98 8.76
C HIS A 252 -33.65 -4.05 7.55
N GLN A 253 -33.41 -2.77 7.80
CA GLN A 253 -33.04 -1.83 6.76
C GLN A 253 -31.75 -2.36 6.12
N SER A 254 -31.74 -2.51 4.79
CA SER A 254 -30.54 -2.96 4.07
C SER A 254 -29.38 -2.01 4.34
N GLU A 255 -28.20 -2.54 4.57
CA GLU A 255 -26.96 -1.76 4.72
C GLU A 255 -26.06 -2.00 3.52
N ASN A 256 -25.27 -0.99 3.14
CA ASN A 256 -24.27 -1.04 2.07
C ASN A 256 -24.79 -1.62 0.73
N THR A 257 -26.09 -1.50 0.47
CA THR A 257 -26.71 -1.97 -0.77
C THR A 257 -26.75 -0.83 -1.78
N ALA A 258 -25.87 -0.91 -2.79
CA ALA A 258 -25.72 0.09 -3.82
C ALA A 258 -26.61 -0.19 -5.05
N SER A 259 -27.09 0.86 -5.69
CA SER A 259 -27.74 0.80 -7.00
C SER A 259 -26.69 0.93 -8.11
N ILE A 260 -26.43 -0.17 -8.83
CA ILE A 260 -25.48 -0.25 -9.94
C ILE A 260 -26.23 -0.80 -11.16
N ASN A 261 -26.28 -0.02 -12.25
CA ASN A 261 -27.04 -0.36 -13.46
C ASN A 261 -28.49 -0.79 -13.15
N LYS A 262 -29.17 -0.04 -12.26
CA LYS A 262 -30.53 -0.31 -11.74
C LYS A 262 -30.69 -1.62 -10.96
N SER A 263 -29.60 -2.34 -10.72
CA SER A 263 -29.57 -3.53 -9.86
C SER A 263 -29.12 -3.15 -8.46
N LYS A 264 -29.72 -3.76 -7.43
CA LYS A 264 -29.28 -3.62 -6.04
C LYS A 264 -28.16 -4.64 -5.80
N ILE A 265 -26.98 -4.15 -5.43
CA ILE A 265 -25.78 -4.97 -5.16
C ILE A 265 -25.35 -4.72 -3.73
N ASP A 266 -25.28 -5.79 -2.94
CA ASP A 266 -24.67 -5.75 -1.61
C ASP A 266 -23.16 -5.63 -1.75
N LEU A 267 -22.61 -4.54 -1.23
CA LEU A 267 -21.17 -4.29 -1.23
C LEU A 267 -20.47 -4.96 -0.03
N GLY A 268 -21.20 -5.44 0.98
CA GLY A 268 -20.63 -6.03 2.17
C GLY A 268 -19.79 -5.04 2.99
N TYR A 269 -18.59 -5.48 3.40
CA TYR A 269 -17.71 -4.74 4.31
C TYR A 269 -16.97 -3.60 3.60
N CYS A 270 -17.51 -2.39 3.64
CA CYS A 270 -16.93 -1.25 2.94
C CYS A 270 -16.18 -0.31 3.87
N GLU A 271 -15.11 0.31 3.39
CA GLU A 271 -14.57 1.52 4.00
C GLU A 271 -15.31 2.76 3.51
N GLY A 272 -15.27 3.83 4.30
CA GLY A 272 -15.99 5.06 3.99
C GLY A 272 -15.21 6.29 4.35
N PRO A 273 -15.77 7.49 4.11
CA PRO A 273 -15.10 8.77 4.32
C PRO A 273 -14.96 9.09 5.80
N ALA A 274 -14.10 8.38 6.55
CA ALA A 274 -13.83 8.61 7.97
C ALA A 274 -15.08 8.85 8.85
N LEU A 275 -16.18 8.15 8.55
CA LEU A 275 -17.50 8.41 9.14
C LEU A 275 -17.54 8.22 10.67
N LEU A 276 -16.67 7.36 11.19
CA LEU A 276 -16.55 7.06 12.62
C LEU A 276 -15.56 7.99 13.36
N LEU A 277 -14.90 8.90 12.66
CA LEU A 277 -14.02 9.91 13.26
C LEU A 277 -14.78 11.18 13.63
N THR A 278 -14.43 11.72 14.79
CA THR A 278 -14.84 13.05 15.23
C THR A 278 -14.19 14.14 14.37
N SER A 279 -14.71 15.36 14.42
CA SER A 279 -14.12 16.49 13.69
C SER A 279 -12.68 16.75 14.14
N HIS A 280 -12.40 16.68 15.45
CA HIS A 280 -11.06 16.86 15.99
C HIS A 280 -10.06 15.80 15.48
N GLU A 281 -10.47 14.53 15.46
CA GLU A 281 -9.63 13.44 14.93
C GLU A 281 -9.34 13.61 13.43
N ILE A 282 -10.33 14.08 12.65
CA ILE A 282 -10.12 14.39 11.23
C ILE A 282 -9.15 15.54 11.06
N ASP A 283 -9.32 16.64 11.81
CA ASP A 283 -8.43 17.79 11.74
C ASP A 283 -6.99 17.44 12.15
N GLN A 284 -6.84 16.62 13.20
CA GLN A 284 -5.56 16.10 13.62
C GLN A 284 -4.91 15.24 12.52
N SER A 285 -5.69 14.35 11.91
CA SER A 285 -5.21 13.47 10.85
C SER A 285 -4.83 14.22 9.57
N LEU A 286 -5.59 15.24 9.20
CA LEU A 286 -5.27 16.13 8.08
C LEU A 286 -4.05 17.00 8.37
N ARG A 287 -3.81 17.37 9.63
CA ARG A 287 -2.56 18.04 10.03
C ARG A 287 -1.36 17.11 9.84
N ILE A 288 -1.49 15.82 10.17
CA ILE A 288 -0.46 14.79 9.92
C ILE A 288 -0.20 14.63 8.41
N LEU A 289 -1.26 14.57 7.59
CA LEU A 289 -1.15 14.56 6.13
C LEU A 289 -0.32 15.75 5.61
N ARG A 290 -0.61 16.98 6.08
CA ARG A 290 0.16 18.17 5.69
C ARG A 290 1.65 18.02 6.01
N HIS A 291 1.99 17.51 7.19
CA HIS A 291 3.40 17.27 7.56
C HIS A 291 4.05 16.17 6.71
N ALA A 292 3.32 15.10 6.39
CA ALA A 292 3.80 14.02 5.54
C ALA A 292 4.11 14.49 4.11
N ILE A 293 3.24 15.33 3.52
CA ILE A 293 3.47 15.93 2.20
C ILE A 293 4.61 16.95 2.25
N THR A 294 4.66 17.80 3.29
CA THR A 294 5.74 18.77 3.46
C THR A 294 7.11 18.08 3.58
N TYR A 295 7.17 16.97 4.30
CA TYR A 295 8.37 16.13 4.40
C TYR A 295 8.82 15.61 3.03
N LEU A 296 7.89 15.05 2.24
CA LEU A 296 8.19 14.59 0.87
C LEU A 296 8.65 15.74 -0.03
N LYS A 297 7.97 16.88 -0.01
CA LYS A 297 8.33 18.08 -0.80
C LYS A 297 9.74 18.57 -0.47
N ASN A 298 10.10 18.58 0.81
CA ASN A 298 11.43 19.02 1.24
C ASN A 298 12.52 18.03 0.81
N TYR A 299 12.25 16.73 0.96
CA TYR A 299 13.22 15.70 0.62
C TYR A 299 13.41 15.56 -0.90
N PHE A 300 12.31 15.44 -1.64
CA PHE A 300 12.28 15.33 -3.10
C PHE A 300 12.09 16.71 -3.77
N SER A 301 12.89 17.69 -3.36
CA SER A 301 12.78 19.08 -3.84
C SER A 301 12.98 19.29 -5.34
N LYS A 302 13.49 18.26 -6.04
CA LYS A 302 13.69 18.24 -7.50
C LYS A 302 12.59 17.49 -8.26
N SER A 303 11.62 16.92 -7.55
CA SER A 303 10.52 16.16 -8.14
C SER A 303 9.26 17.00 -8.18
N ASP A 304 8.50 16.88 -9.27
CA ASP A 304 7.14 17.43 -9.31
C ASP A 304 6.23 16.57 -8.44
N ILE A 305 5.57 17.14 -7.43
CA ILE A 305 4.66 16.37 -6.56
C ILE A 305 3.21 16.74 -6.86
N CYS A 306 2.40 15.71 -7.11
CA CYS A 306 0.96 15.82 -7.30
C CYS A 306 0.25 14.91 -6.28
N VAL A 307 -0.75 15.45 -5.59
CA VAL A 307 -1.61 14.69 -4.68
C VAL A 307 -2.80 14.14 -5.48
N VAL A 308 -2.99 12.83 -5.41
CA VAL A 308 -4.08 12.11 -6.08
C VAL A 308 -5.08 11.63 -5.04
N TYR A 309 -6.32 12.08 -5.14
CA TYR A 309 -7.40 11.67 -4.25
C TYR A 309 -8.09 10.40 -4.77
N LEU A 310 -8.02 9.32 -4.01
CA LEU A 310 -8.78 8.08 -4.24
C LEU A 310 -9.98 8.04 -3.26
N PRO A 311 -11.23 8.15 -3.74
CA PRO A 311 -12.40 8.06 -2.88
C PRO A 311 -12.62 6.62 -2.37
N SER A 312 -13.31 6.50 -1.24
CA SER A 312 -13.76 5.23 -0.67
C SER A 312 -14.98 4.67 -1.41
N SER A 313 -15.25 3.38 -1.24
CA SER A 313 -16.42 2.72 -1.84
C SER A 313 -17.73 3.39 -1.41
N LEU A 314 -17.89 3.75 -0.13
CA LEU A 314 -19.11 4.42 0.36
C LEU A 314 -19.31 5.85 -0.17
N SER A 315 -18.31 6.44 -0.83
CA SER A 315 -18.41 7.79 -1.43
C SER A 315 -18.78 7.77 -2.92
N ILE A 316 -18.56 6.65 -3.62
CA ILE A 316 -18.74 6.59 -5.09
C ILE A 316 -20.02 5.91 -5.55
N TYR A 317 -20.63 5.06 -4.73
CA TYR A 317 -21.87 4.37 -5.08
C TYR A 317 -23.12 5.16 -4.65
N LYS A 318 -24.26 4.83 -5.27
CA LYS A 318 -25.57 5.38 -4.91
C LYS A 318 -26.31 4.42 -3.98
N PHE A 319 -26.75 4.90 -2.82
CA PHE A 319 -27.54 4.14 -1.85
C PHE A 319 -28.92 4.81 -1.71
N GLU A 320 -29.98 4.21 -2.26
CA GLU A 320 -31.33 4.82 -2.28
C GLU A 320 -32.15 4.46 -1.04
N ASP A 321 -32.29 3.17 -0.75
CA ASP A 321 -33.08 2.65 0.38
C ASP A 321 -32.20 1.96 1.44
N SER A 322 -30.91 2.26 1.44
CA SER A 322 -29.91 1.59 2.26
C SER A 322 -29.15 2.59 3.10
N SER A 323 -28.95 2.30 4.39
CA SER A 323 -27.94 3.00 5.17
C SER A 323 -26.53 2.57 4.75
N VAL A 324 -25.54 3.39 5.08
CA VAL A 324 -24.13 3.07 4.87
C VAL A 324 -23.46 2.79 6.21
N ARG A 325 -22.72 1.70 6.31
CA ARG A 325 -21.95 1.31 7.48
C ARG A 325 -20.49 1.10 7.08
N PRO A 326 -19.57 1.96 7.53
CA PRO A 326 -18.15 1.74 7.29
C PRO A 326 -17.62 0.56 8.13
N ALA A 327 -16.45 0.07 7.76
CA ALA A 327 -15.58 -0.78 8.57
C ALA A 327 -15.54 -0.30 10.04
N PRO A 328 -15.76 -1.19 11.03
CA PRO A 328 -15.64 -0.84 12.44
C PRO A 328 -14.27 -0.26 12.76
N LEU A 329 -14.26 0.75 13.64
CA LEU A 329 -13.06 1.44 14.06
C LEU A 329 -12.77 1.14 15.52
N GLN A 330 -11.56 0.67 15.82
CA GLN A 330 -11.06 0.55 17.18
C GLN A 330 -10.03 1.65 17.46
N LEU A 331 -10.42 2.71 18.17
CA LEU A 331 -9.53 3.83 18.52
C LEU A 331 -9.64 4.14 20.02
N ASN A 332 -8.51 4.32 20.71
CA ASN A 332 -8.47 4.56 22.16
C ASN A 332 -9.28 3.55 22.99
N SER A 333 -9.15 2.26 22.66
CA SER A 333 -9.90 1.15 23.29
C SER A 333 -11.42 1.28 23.15
N THR A 334 -11.91 2.21 22.34
CA THR A 334 -13.33 2.37 22.00
C THR A 334 -13.58 1.68 20.66
N ASN A 335 -14.53 0.75 20.65
CA ASN A 335 -15.03 0.17 19.42
C ASN A 335 -16.20 1.02 18.89
N ARG A 336 -16.05 1.60 17.72
CA ARG A 336 -17.07 2.42 17.05
C ARG A 336 -17.59 1.63 15.87
N ASN A 337 -18.88 1.33 15.89
CA ASN A 337 -19.56 0.62 14.81
C ASN A 337 -20.99 1.14 14.70
N LYS A 338 -21.25 1.98 13.71
CA LYS A 338 -22.54 2.66 13.52
C LYS A 338 -22.86 2.81 12.04
N ALA A 339 -24.14 2.69 11.69
CA ALA A 339 -24.68 3.03 10.37
C ALA A 339 -25.08 4.50 10.27
N PHE A 340 -24.98 5.05 9.07
CA PHE A 340 -25.24 6.44 8.74
C PHE A 340 -26.21 6.55 7.55
N PRO A 341 -26.97 7.65 7.46
CA PRO A 341 -27.64 8.02 6.21
C PRO A 341 -26.60 8.23 5.09
N PRO A 342 -26.89 7.83 3.83
CA PRO A 342 -25.98 8.03 2.70
C PRO A 342 -25.54 9.48 2.48
N GLU A 343 -26.43 10.45 2.75
CA GLU A 343 -26.10 11.88 2.62
C GLU A 343 -24.97 12.30 3.55
N PHE A 344 -24.86 11.70 4.74
CA PHE A 344 -23.78 11.99 5.66
C PHE A 344 -22.41 11.55 5.11
N ALA A 345 -22.35 10.45 4.37
CA ALA A 345 -21.12 10.03 3.68
C ALA A 345 -20.75 11.00 2.56
N LYS A 346 -21.71 11.46 1.76
CA LYS A 346 -21.46 12.46 0.70
C LYS A 346 -20.96 13.79 1.28
N GLU A 347 -21.60 14.30 2.33
CA GLU A 347 -21.19 15.53 3.00
C GLU A 347 -19.79 15.41 3.59
N ARG A 348 -19.51 14.27 4.24
CA ARG A 348 -18.20 13.99 4.83
C ARG A 348 -17.11 13.87 3.76
N SER A 349 -17.37 13.14 2.67
CA SER A 349 -16.47 13.03 1.53
C SER A 349 -16.15 14.40 0.93
N LEU A 350 -17.18 15.21 0.67
CA LEU A 350 -17.00 16.57 0.15
C LEU A 350 -16.16 17.45 1.07
N MET A 351 -16.38 17.35 2.40
CA MET A 351 -15.59 18.09 3.38
C MET A 351 -14.11 17.66 3.37
N ILE A 352 -13.84 16.35 3.34
CA ILE A 352 -12.45 15.83 3.30
C ILE A 352 -11.78 16.24 1.99
N ARG A 353 -12.45 16.04 0.83
CA ARG A 353 -11.96 16.47 -0.49
C ARG A 353 -11.53 17.93 -0.50
N LYS A 354 -12.39 18.83 0.00
CA LYS A 354 -12.07 20.26 0.10
C LYS A 354 -10.86 20.54 0.97
N LYS A 355 -10.75 19.90 2.14
CA LYS A 355 -9.61 20.10 3.04
C LYS A 355 -8.29 19.54 2.45
N VAL A 356 -8.32 18.40 1.78
CA VAL A 356 -7.13 17.87 1.09
C VAL A 356 -6.73 18.77 -0.07
N ALA A 357 -7.68 19.26 -0.86
CA ALA A 357 -7.42 20.23 -1.93
C ALA A 357 -6.81 21.53 -1.38
N GLU A 358 -7.33 22.05 -0.27
CA GLU A 358 -6.80 23.24 0.40
C GLU A 358 -5.37 23.02 0.92
N ILE A 359 -5.10 21.89 1.59
CA ILE A 359 -3.75 21.53 2.04
C ILE A 359 -2.78 21.47 0.85
N THR A 360 -3.21 20.83 -0.24
CA THR A 360 -2.40 20.66 -1.45
C THR A 360 -2.10 22.01 -2.11
N SER A 361 -3.12 22.87 -2.24
CA SER A 361 -2.97 24.23 -2.77
C SER A 361 -2.08 25.12 -1.90
N ASN A 362 -2.21 25.04 -0.57
CA ASN A 362 -1.37 25.79 0.38
C ASN A 362 0.10 25.35 0.37
N LEU A 363 0.39 24.20 -0.23
CA LEU A 363 1.73 23.68 -0.45
C LEU A 363 2.20 23.90 -1.89
N ASP A 364 1.47 24.64 -2.72
CA ASP A 364 1.76 24.88 -4.14
C ASP A 364 1.93 23.58 -4.94
N LEU A 365 1.08 22.59 -4.67
CA LEU A 365 1.11 21.29 -5.35
C LEU A 365 -0.12 21.10 -6.24
N GLU A 366 0.03 20.26 -7.26
CA GLU A 366 -1.09 19.83 -8.11
C GLU A 366 -2.00 18.87 -7.35
N PHE A 367 -3.31 18.97 -7.60
CA PHE A 367 -4.32 18.08 -7.03
C PHE A 367 -5.15 17.41 -8.13
N ILE A 368 -5.19 16.08 -8.13
CA ILE A 368 -6.04 15.28 -9.01
C ILE A 368 -7.14 14.64 -8.18
N ASP A 369 -8.38 15.10 -8.38
CA ASP A 369 -9.55 14.54 -7.72
C ASP A 369 -10.26 13.53 -8.63
N THR A 370 -10.09 12.24 -8.34
CA THR A 370 -10.67 11.18 -9.17
C THR A 370 -12.14 10.88 -8.86
N THR A 371 -12.72 11.52 -7.83
CA THR A 371 -14.00 11.14 -7.23
C THR A 371 -15.15 11.13 -8.22
N ASP A 372 -15.31 12.20 -8.99
CA ASP A 372 -16.47 12.35 -9.87
C ASP A 372 -16.37 11.38 -11.06
N TYR A 373 -15.16 11.07 -11.53
CA TYR A 373 -14.94 10.08 -12.58
C TYR A 373 -15.26 8.67 -12.08
N LEU A 374 -14.78 8.29 -10.90
CA LEU A 374 -15.10 6.99 -10.29
C LEU A 374 -16.60 6.87 -9.98
N ASN A 375 -17.23 7.92 -9.43
CA ASN A 375 -18.67 7.95 -9.17
C ASN A 375 -19.46 7.70 -10.46
N LEU A 376 -19.10 8.37 -11.56
CA LEU A 376 -19.78 8.19 -12.84
C LEU A 376 -19.69 6.75 -13.33
N LYS A 377 -18.51 6.12 -13.24
CA LYS A 377 -18.31 4.72 -13.66
C LYS A 377 -19.02 3.74 -12.74
N ALA A 378 -19.01 4.00 -11.43
CA ALA A 378 -19.66 3.21 -10.39
C ALA A 378 -21.18 3.08 -10.58
N ARG A 379 -21.83 4.01 -11.29
CA ARG A 379 -23.26 3.92 -11.66
C ARG A 379 -23.57 2.74 -12.58
N SER A 380 -22.59 2.27 -13.34
CA SER A 380 -22.77 1.25 -14.38
C SER A 380 -21.92 0.00 -14.17
N ALA A 381 -20.90 0.06 -13.32
CA ALA A 381 -19.99 -1.04 -13.05
C ALA A 381 -19.63 -1.10 -11.58
N LEU A 382 -19.50 -2.31 -11.05
CA LEU A 382 -18.94 -2.55 -9.74
C LEU A 382 -17.41 -2.35 -9.81
N LEU A 383 -16.87 -1.43 -8.99
CA LEU A 383 -15.45 -1.07 -8.96
C LEU A 383 -14.68 -1.72 -7.80
N HIS A 384 -15.37 -2.35 -6.85
CA HIS A 384 -14.81 -3.07 -5.69
C HIS A 384 -15.29 -4.54 -5.76
N GLY A 385 -14.50 -5.51 -5.34
CA GLY A 385 -14.89 -6.93 -5.52
C GLY A 385 -15.74 -7.46 -4.36
N PRO A 386 -16.66 -8.41 -4.58
CA PRO A 386 -17.38 -9.05 -3.46
C PRO A 386 -16.45 -9.83 -2.52
N ARG A 387 -15.29 -10.27 -3.03
CA ARG A 387 -14.23 -10.96 -2.29
C ARG A 387 -13.40 -10.01 -1.42
N ASP A 388 -13.27 -8.76 -1.86
CA ASP A 388 -12.52 -7.71 -1.19
C ASP A 388 -13.20 -6.37 -1.51
N PRO A 389 -14.19 -6.01 -0.67
CA PRO A 389 -14.98 -4.79 -0.86
C PRO A 389 -14.27 -3.50 -0.42
N ILE A 390 -13.07 -3.62 0.14
CA ILE A 390 -12.24 -2.49 0.56
C ILE A 390 -11.37 -2.02 -0.60
N HIS A 391 -10.78 -2.95 -1.35
CA HIS A 391 -9.89 -2.61 -2.46
C HIS A 391 -10.59 -2.59 -3.81
N LEU A 392 -10.02 -1.83 -4.74
CA LEU A 392 -10.47 -1.81 -6.12
C LEU A 392 -10.36 -3.21 -6.76
N ASN A 393 -11.38 -3.60 -7.51
CA ASN A 393 -11.27 -4.74 -8.42
C ASN A 393 -10.57 -4.33 -9.72
N ARG A 394 -10.45 -5.25 -10.68
CA ARG A 394 -9.84 -4.95 -11.99
C ARG A 394 -10.43 -3.70 -12.64
N LYS A 395 -11.76 -3.60 -12.70
CA LYS A 395 -12.44 -2.45 -13.31
C LYS A 395 -12.21 -1.16 -12.53
N GLY A 396 -12.13 -1.25 -11.20
CA GLY A 396 -11.77 -0.15 -10.31
C GLY A 396 -10.37 0.39 -10.62
N TYR A 397 -9.36 -0.47 -10.68
CA TYR A 397 -7.99 -0.09 -11.00
C TYR A 397 -7.85 0.51 -12.41
N GLU A 398 -8.49 -0.09 -13.41
CA GLU A 398 -8.57 0.47 -14.77
C GLU A 398 -9.18 1.88 -14.75
N THR A 399 -10.28 2.06 -14.02
CA THR A 399 -10.99 3.35 -13.90
C THR A 399 -10.15 4.39 -13.17
N PHE A 400 -9.45 4.01 -12.11
CA PHE A 400 -8.61 4.92 -11.33
C PHE A 400 -7.39 5.37 -12.15
N ALA A 401 -6.70 4.46 -12.84
CA ALA A 401 -5.61 4.81 -13.75
C ALA A 401 -6.09 5.71 -14.90
N ASP A 402 -7.28 5.46 -15.46
CA ASP A 402 -7.89 6.34 -16.47
C ASP A 402 -8.15 7.75 -15.93
N ALA A 403 -8.64 7.88 -14.69
CA ALA A 403 -8.90 9.17 -14.08
C ALA A 403 -7.60 10.01 -13.98
N ILE A 404 -6.54 9.41 -13.42
CA ILE A 404 -5.24 10.04 -13.27
C ILE A 404 -4.66 10.44 -14.64
N PHE A 405 -4.65 9.51 -15.59
CA PHE A 405 -4.10 9.77 -16.93
C PHE A 405 -4.82 10.91 -17.65
N ARG A 406 -6.15 11.00 -17.51
CA ARG A 406 -6.93 12.07 -18.13
C ARG A 406 -6.57 13.45 -17.58
N ASP A 407 -6.33 13.58 -16.28
CA ASP A 407 -5.99 14.87 -15.70
C ASP A 407 -4.52 15.25 -15.96
N LEU A 408 -3.60 14.29 -15.93
CA LEU A 408 -2.21 14.53 -16.33
C LEU A 408 -2.09 15.06 -17.77
N ASN A 409 -2.90 14.54 -18.71
CA ASN A 409 -2.89 15.01 -20.10
C ASN A 409 -3.63 16.32 -20.37
N LYS A 410 -4.47 16.80 -19.44
CA LYS A 410 -5.06 18.14 -19.57
C LYS A 410 -4.07 19.24 -19.17
N GLN A 411 -3.03 18.87 -18.44
CA GLN A 411 -2.02 19.78 -17.89
C GLN A 411 -0.78 19.89 -18.80
N SER A 412 -0.60 18.94 -19.73
CA SER A 412 0.38 18.98 -20.83
C SER A 412 -0.16 19.72 -22.04
#